data_AF-A0A0Q3QLT5-F1
#
_entry.id   AF-A0A0Q3QLT5-F1
#
_cell.length_a   1.000
_cell.length_b   1.000
_cell.length_c   1.000
_cell.angle_alpha   90.00
_cell.angle_beta   90.00
_cell.angle_gamma   90.00
#
_symmetry.space_group_name_H-M   'P 1'
#
loop_
_entity.id
_entity.type
_entity.pdbx_description
1 polymer ?
#
loop_
_entity_poly.entity_id
_entity_poly.type
_entity_poly.pdbx_seq_one_letter_code
_entity_poly.pdbx_strand_id
1 'polypeptide(L)' 'MKMKKLTIAMLILFILFSLGLNILGLMKLFPIYISSPILFLSVFILITFINDRKKFRGF' A
#
# COMPACT_ATOMS: atom_id res chain seq x y z
N MET A 1 -2.87 -18.50 -9.63
CA MET A 1 -3.02 -17.16 -10.27
C MET A 1 -4.18 -16.32 -9.70
N LYS A 2 -5.35 -16.90 -9.38
CA LYS A 2 -6.49 -16.16 -8.77
C LYS A 2 -6.14 -15.43 -7.45
N MET A 3 -5.43 -16.09 -6.53
CA MET A 3 -5.07 -15.50 -5.24
C MET A 3 -4.24 -14.21 -5.38
N LYS A 4 -3.25 -14.20 -6.28
CA LYS A 4 -2.43 -13.00 -6.53
C LYS A 4 -3.26 -11.82 -7.05
N LYS A 5 -4.24 -12.08 -7.94
CA LYS A 5 -5.14 -11.02 -8.44
C LYS A 5 -6.02 -10.45 -7.34
N LEU A 6 -6.54 -11.31 -6.45
CA LEU A 6 -7.33 -10.89 -5.30
C LEU A 6 -6.48 -10.04 -4.32
N THR A 7 -5.25 -10.47 -4.04
CA THR A 7 -4.31 -9.71 -3.20
C THR A 7 -4.01 -8.34 -3.80
N ILE A 8 -3.78 -8.25 -5.12
CA ILE A 8 -3.56 -6.96 -5.81
C ILE A 8 -4.80 -6.08 -5.70
N ALA A 9 -6.00 -6.62 -5.90
CA ALA A 9 -7.24 -5.86 -5.78
C ALA A 9 -7.44 -5.30 -4.35
N MET A 10 -7.13 -6.09 -3.32
CA MET A 10 -7.16 -5.63 -1.92
C MET A 10 -6.11 -4.54 -1.65
N LEU A 11 -4.89 -4.68 -2.20
CA LEU A 11 -3.84 -3.67 -2.06
C LEU A 11 -4.23 -2.34 -2.73
N ILE A 12 -4.85 -2.40 -3.91
CA ILE A 12 -5.36 -1.22 -4.60
C ILE A 12 -6.45 -0.54 -3.75
N LEU A 13 -7.39 -1.30 -3.20
CA LEU A 13 -8.43 -0.77 -2.33
C LEU A 13 -7.84 -0.12 -1.07
N PHE A 14 -6.81 -0.74 -0.48
CA PHE A 14 -6.10 -0.20 0.68
C PHE A 14 -5.38 1.12 0.37
N ILE A 15 -4.74 1.23 -0.80
CA ILE A 15 -4.12 2.48 -1.27
C ILE A 15 -5.18 3.57 -1.42
N LEU A 16 -6.32 3.28 -2.06
CA LEU A 16 -7.41 4.26 -2.24
C LEU A 16 -7.94 4.76 -0.89
N PHE A 17 -8.16 3.85 0.06
CA PHE A 17 -8.57 4.21 1.41
C PHE A 17 -7.54 5.09 2.12
N SER A 18 -6.26 4.71 2.04
CA SER A 18 -5.16 5.49 2.60
C SER A 18 -5.02 6.88 1.96
N LEU A 19 -5.35 7.02 0.67
CA LEU A 19 -5.34 8.28 -0.05
C LEU A 19 -6.44 9.21 0.48
N GLY A 20 -7.63 8.67 0.72
CA GLY A 20 -8.72 9.38 1.40
C GLY A 20 -8.33 9.86 2.79
N LEU A 21 -7.71 8.99 3.61
CA LEU A 21 -7.18 9.38 4.92
C LEU A 21 -6.13 10.48 4.83
N ASN A 22 -5.28 10.46 3.81
CA ASN A 22 -4.27 11.50 3.65
C ASN A 22 -4.86 12.85 3.23
N ILE A 23 -5.91 12.84 2.41
CA ILE A 23 -6.69 14.06 2.10
C ILE A 23 -7.31 14.64 3.38
N LEU A 24 -7.89 13.80 4.24
CA LEU A 24 -8.38 14.24 5.56
C LEU A 24 -7.25 14.79 6.44
N GLY A 25 -6.07 14.19 6.35
CA GLY A 25 -4.86 14.68 7.01
C GLY A 25 -4.45 16.08 6.54
N LEU A 26 -4.51 16.33 5.23
CA LEU A 26 -4.23 17.64 4.62
C LEU A 26 -5.26 18.70 5.05
N MET A 27 -6.51 18.30 5.25
CA MET A 27 -7.58 19.16 5.76
C MET A 27 -7.48 19.43 7.27
N LYS A 28 -6.43 18.96 7.95
CA LYS A 28 -6.26 19.01 9.42
C LYS A 28 -7.37 18.31 10.21
N LEU A 29 -8.15 17.45 9.57
CA LEU A 29 -9.19 16.62 10.20
C LEU A 29 -8.59 15.35 10.82
N PHE A 30 -7.41 14.95 10.37
CA PHE A 30 -6.66 13.82 10.86
C PHE A 30 -5.17 14.17 11.01
N PRO A 31 -4.41 13.52 11.91
CA PRO A 31 -2.97 13.79 12.03
C PRO A 31 -2.21 13.38 10.76
N ILE A 32 -1.65 14.36 10.05
CA ILE A 32 -0.86 14.15 8.82
C ILE A 32 0.34 13.22 9.05
N TYR A 33 0.91 13.24 10.27
CA TYR A 33 2.01 12.39 10.70
C TYR A 33 1.63 10.90 10.79
N ILE A 34 0.34 10.58 10.80
CA ILE A 34 -0.16 9.20 10.81
C ILE A 34 -0.63 8.82 9.40
N SER A 35 -1.37 9.69 8.71
CA SER A 35 -1.87 9.39 7.36
C SER A 35 -0.74 9.24 6.33
N SER A 36 0.31 10.05 6.43
CA SER A 36 1.41 10.03 5.46
C SER A 36 2.24 8.73 5.52
N PRO A 37 2.66 8.23 6.70
CA PRO A 37 3.31 6.91 6.80
C PRO A 37 2.41 5.76 6.33
N ILE A 38 1.11 5.82 6.60
CA ILE A 38 0.15 4.82 6.14
C ILE A 38 0.04 4.77 4.61
N LEU A 39 0.02 5.94 3.97
CA LEU A 39 0.04 6.04 2.51
C LEU A 39 1.35 5.52 1.93
N PHE A 40 2.48 5.89 2.53
CA PHE A 40 3.78 5.37 2.11
C PHE A 40 3.85 3.84 2.20
N LEU A 41 3.42 3.26 3.34
CA LEU A 41 3.42 1.81 3.53
C LEU A 41 2.51 1.09 2.52
N SER A 42 1.34 1.64 2.21
CA SER A 42 0.42 1.05 1.23
C SER A 42 1.06 0.90 -0.16
N VAL A 43 1.76 1.95 -0.61
CA VAL A 43 2.47 1.95 -1.90
C VAL A 43 3.72 1.08 -1.85
N PHE A 44 4.47 1.12 -0.74
CA PHE A 44 5.66 0.29 -0.55
C PHE A 44 5.34 -1.21 -0.59
N ILE A 45 4.25 -1.62 0.06
CA ILE A 45 3.78 -3.00 0.03
C ILE A 45 3.37 -3.41 -1.38
N LEU A 46 2.71 -2.54 -2.15
CA LEU A 46 2.37 -2.81 -3.54
C LEU A 46 3.64 -3.01 -4.40
N ILE A 47 4.61 -2.11 -4.27
CA ILE A 47 5.87 -2.18 -5.03
C ILE A 47 6.62 -3.46 -4.66
N THR A 48 6.74 -3.80 -3.37
CA THR A 48 7.41 -5.04 -2.93
C THR A 48 6.67 -6.29 -3.39
N PHE A 49 5.34 -6.28 -3.40
CA PHE A 49 4.53 -7.39 -3.88
C PHE A 49 4.68 -7.63 -5.40
N ILE A 50 4.76 -6.56 -6.20
CA ILE A 50 4.98 -6.65 -7.65
C ILE A 50 6.45 -7.00 -7.95
N ASN A 51 7.37 -6.43 -7.17
CA ASN A 51 8.81 -6.64 -7.28
C ASN A 51 9.29 -7.94 -6.60
N ASP A 52 8.40 -8.90 -6.38
CA ASP A 52 8.73 -10.27 -5.96
C ASP A 52 9.44 -11.01 -7.12
N ARG A 53 10.60 -10.47 -7.50
CA ARG A 53 11.60 -11.13 -8.32
C ARG A 53 12.12 -12.26 -7.47
N LYS A 54 11.91 -13.50 -7.93
CA LYS A 54 12.36 -14.74 -7.28
C LYS A 54 13.72 -14.50 -6.62
N LYS A 55 13.73 -14.22 -5.31
CA LYS A 55 14.97 -14.13 -4.55
C LYS A 55 15.69 -15.44 -4.83
N PHE A 56 16.93 -15.36 -5.31
CA PHE A 56 17.76 -16.52 -5.52
C PHE A 56 17.77 -17.29 -4.20
N ARG A 57 17.04 -18.40 -4.16
CA ARG A 57 17.18 -19.40 -3.12
C ARG A 57 18.54 -19.99 -3.44
N GLY A 58 19.58 -19.51 -2.76
CA GLY A 58 20.92 -20.08 -2.88
C GLY A 58 20.87 -21.60 -2.82
N PHE A 59 21.82 -22.24 -3.50
CA PHE A 59 22.04 -23.68 -3.53
C PHE A 59 21.83 -24.35 -2.17
#